data_AF-A0A9J8A742-F1
#
_entry.id   AF-A0A9J8A742-F1
#
_cell.length_a   1.000
_cell.length_b   1.000
_cell.length_c   1.000
_cell.angle_alpha   90.00
_cell.angle_beta   90.00
_cell.angle_gamma   90.00
#
_symmetry.space_group_name_H-M   'P 1'
#
loop_
_entity.id
_entity.type
_entity.pdbx_description
1 polymer ?
#
loop_
_entity_poly.entity_id
_entity_poly.type
_entity_poly.pdbx_seq_one_letter_code
_entity_poly.pdbx_strand_id
1 'polypeptide(L)'
;MRTRATTHRRVKELGYSCHILLVKPLLKHRQHQRRLTWAKKKKNWTVAQWSKVLFSDESKFCISFGNQGPRVWRKGGEAQSPSCLKSSVKFPQSVMICGAMSSAGVGPLCFLKTKVTAHVYQEILEHFMLPSTDQLFEDADFIFQQDLTPAHTAKSTKSWLNDHGVGVLDWTANSPDLNPRENLWCIVKRNMRNKRPKNADELKATVKET
;
A
#
# COMPACT_ATOMS: atom_id res chain seq x y z
N MET A 1 34.20 -27.01 22.86
CA MET A 1 33.21 -26.23 22.09
C MET A 1 31.80 -26.69 22.46
N ARG A 2 30.88 -25.78 22.83
CA ARG A 2 29.46 -26.15 23.06
C ARG A 2 28.77 -26.39 21.72
N THR A 3 27.94 -27.43 21.64
CA THR A 3 27.20 -27.76 20.40
C THR A 3 26.06 -26.78 20.14
N ARG A 4 25.69 -26.59 18.87
CA ARG A 4 24.55 -25.75 18.45
C ARG A 4 23.25 -26.11 19.18
N ALA A 5 23.03 -27.39 19.46
CA ALA A 5 21.86 -27.89 20.18
C ALA A 5 21.83 -27.43 21.64
N THR A 6 22.99 -27.43 22.32
CA THR A 6 23.11 -26.93 23.70
C THR A 6 22.81 -25.44 23.78
N THR A 7 23.31 -24.64 22.83
CA THR A 7 23.03 -23.20 22.76
C THR A 7 21.54 -22.92 22.52
N HIS A 8 20.93 -23.60 21.55
CA HIS A 8 19.51 -23.40 21.23
C HIS A 8 18.57 -23.76 22.40
N ARG A 9 18.87 -24.83 23.14
CA ARG A 9 18.08 -25.23 24.32
C ARG A 9 18.15 -24.19 25.43
N ARG A 10 19.35 -23.71 25.76
CA ARG A 10 19.54 -22.67 26.79
C ARG A 10 18.86 -21.35 26.41
N VAL A 11 18.92 -20.95 25.14
CA VAL A 11 18.21 -19.76 24.63
C VAL A 11 16.69 -19.90 24.80
N LYS A 12 16.12 -21.07 24.53
CA LYS A 12 14.70 -21.35 24.80
C LYS A 12 14.34 -21.39 26.29
N GLU A 13 15.18 -21.99 27.13
CA GLU A 13 14.98 -22.00 28.61
C GLU A 13 14.95 -20.58 29.19
N LEU A 14 15.70 -19.65 28.59
CA LEU A 14 15.69 -18.22 28.92
C LEU A 14 14.46 -17.48 28.34
N GLY A 15 13.51 -18.18 27.73
CA GLY A 15 12.27 -17.61 27.18
C GLY A 15 12.42 -16.99 25.78
N TYR A 16 13.60 -17.07 25.15
CA TYR A 16 13.79 -16.52 23.81
C TYR A 16 13.29 -17.47 22.73
N SER A 17 12.63 -16.89 21.73
CA SER A 17 12.15 -17.58 20.54
C SER A 17 12.74 -16.97 19.28
N CYS A 18 12.96 -17.79 18.26
CA CYS A 18 13.46 -17.34 16.96
C CYS A 18 12.28 -16.83 16.12
N HIS A 19 12.34 -15.54 15.75
CA HIS A 19 11.33 -14.90 14.92
C HIS A 19 11.98 -14.29 13.67
N ILE A 20 11.22 -14.19 12.59
CA ILE A 20 11.60 -13.40 11.41
C ILE A 20 11.59 -11.92 11.83
N LEU A 21 12.60 -11.16 11.41
CA LEU A 21 12.69 -9.73 11.68
C LEU A 21 11.49 -8.97 11.12
N LEU A 22 10.92 -8.05 11.91
CA LEU A 22 9.93 -7.11 11.41
C LEU A 22 10.63 -6.01 10.60
N VAL A 23 10.20 -5.82 9.36
CA VAL A 23 10.65 -4.71 8.50
C VAL A 23 9.71 -3.53 8.72
N LYS A 24 10.25 -2.39 9.18
CA LYS A 24 9.51 -1.14 9.36
C LYS A 24 10.30 0.03 8.76
N PRO A 25 9.61 1.06 8.22
CA PRO A 25 10.30 2.27 7.80
C PRO A 25 11.01 2.89 9.00
N LEU A 26 12.26 3.33 8.79
CA LEU A 26 13.02 4.05 9.81
C LEU A 26 12.43 5.45 9.97
N LEU A 27 11.96 5.77 11.18
CA LEU A 27 11.33 7.03 11.50
C LEU A 27 12.24 7.88 12.40
N LYS A 28 12.30 9.18 12.12
CA LYS A 28 12.96 10.15 12.99
C LYS A 28 12.11 10.40 14.25
N HIS A 29 12.74 10.80 15.35
CA HIS A 29 12.04 11.12 16.61
C HIS A 29 10.85 12.08 16.43
N ARG A 30 11.04 13.15 15.63
CA ARG A 30 9.96 14.10 15.29
C ARG A 30 8.77 13.44 14.57
N GLN A 31 9.02 12.44 13.74
CA GLN A 31 7.94 11.70 13.04
C GLN A 31 7.18 10.82 14.02
N HIS A 32 7.87 10.15 14.96
CA HIS A 32 7.22 9.41 16.04
C HIS A 32 6.29 10.29 16.87
N GLN A 33 6.75 11.46 17.29
CA GLN A 33 5.93 12.40 18.05
C GLN A 33 4.69 12.85 17.26
N ARG A 34 4.85 13.24 15.99
CA ARG A 34 3.72 13.64 15.13
C ARG A 34 2.69 12.51 14.98
N ARG A 35 3.16 11.29 14.75
CA ARG A 35 2.31 10.09 14.64
C ARG A 35 1.56 9.81 15.94
N LEU A 36 2.23 9.89 17.09
CA LEU A 36 1.60 9.70 18.39
C LEU A 36 0.55 10.76 18.68
N THR A 37 0.85 12.03 18.43
CA THR A 37 -0.10 13.14 18.62
C THR A 37 -1.34 12.96 17.74
N TRP A 38 -1.14 12.61 16.47
CA TRP A 38 -2.24 12.34 15.55
C TRP A 38 -3.10 11.16 16.03
N ALA A 39 -2.46 10.03 16.39
CA ALA A 39 -3.16 8.86 16.88
C ALA A 39 -3.96 9.16 18.16
N LYS A 40 -3.40 9.95 19.09
CA LYS A 40 -4.12 10.40 20.29
C LYS A 40 -5.33 11.27 19.94
N LYS A 41 -5.21 12.19 18.99
CA LYS A 41 -6.30 13.06 18.52
C LYS A 41 -7.43 12.26 17.87
N LYS A 42 -7.10 11.21 17.13
CA LYS A 42 -8.06 10.36 16.41
C LYS A 42 -8.52 9.14 17.22
N LYS A 43 -7.94 8.87 18.40
CA LYS A 43 -8.23 7.72 19.25
C LYS A 43 -9.72 7.59 19.58
N ASN A 44 -10.37 8.72 19.86
CA ASN A 44 -11.76 8.79 20.29
C ASN A 44 -12.73 9.10 19.14
N TRP A 45 -12.26 9.03 17.88
CA TRP A 45 -13.15 9.20 16.75
C TRP A 45 -14.16 8.06 16.67
N THR A 46 -15.44 8.39 16.50
CA THR A 46 -16.52 7.42 16.38
C THR A 46 -16.52 6.77 15.00
N VAL A 47 -17.23 5.66 14.86
CA VAL A 47 -17.45 5.00 13.56
C VAL A 47 -18.08 5.96 12.55
N ALA A 48 -19.04 6.80 12.99
CA ALA A 48 -19.68 7.80 12.13
C ALA A 48 -18.74 8.93 11.69
N GLN A 49 -17.65 9.20 12.42
CA GLN A 49 -16.62 10.14 11.98
C GLN A 49 -15.68 9.49 10.98
N TRP A 50 -15.29 8.24 11.21
CA TRP A 50 -14.48 7.47 10.27
C TRP A 50 -15.21 7.12 8.98
N SER A 51 -16.54 6.94 9.03
CA SER A 51 -17.34 6.60 7.86
C SER A 51 -17.34 7.71 6.81
N LYS A 52 -17.10 8.95 7.22
CA LYS A 52 -16.96 10.14 6.35
C LYS A 52 -15.59 10.24 5.66
N VAL A 53 -14.62 9.40 5.99
CA VAL A 53 -13.27 9.50 5.43
C VAL A 53 -13.16 8.72 4.13
N LEU A 54 -12.76 9.41 3.05
CA LEU A 54 -12.35 8.77 1.80
C LEU A 54 -10.84 8.55 1.83
N PHE A 55 -10.42 7.29 1.96
CA PHE A 55 -9.01 6.92 1.89
C PHE A 55 -8.58 6.75 0.45
N SER A 56 -7.47 7.37 0.06
CA SER A 56 -6.83 7.19 -1.24
C SER A 56 -5.38 6.73 -1.08
N ASP A 57 -4.87 6.04 -2.09
CA ASP A 57 -3.46 5.67 -2.20
C ASP A 57 -3.14 5.17 -3.62
N GLU A 58 -1.88 5.28 -4.00
CA GLU A 58 -1.33 4.71 -5.22
C GLU A 58 -0.48 3.47 -4.93
N SER A 59 -0.77 2.36 -5.61
CA SER A 59 0.08 1.16 -5.54
C SER A 59 0.60 0.73 -6.89
N LYS A 60 1.85 0.27 -6.88
CA LYS A 60 2.48 -0.36 -8.04
C LYS A 60 2.24 -1.87 -7.99
N PHE A 61 1.67 -2.42 -9.06
CA PHE A 61 1.52 -3.85 -9.29
C PHE A 61 2.49 -4.28 -10.38
N CYS A 62 3.27 -5.33 -10.12
CA CYS A 62 4.24 -5.88 -11.07
C CYS A 62 3.81 -7.29 -11.47
N ILE A 63 4.05 -7.66 -12.73
CA ILE A 63 3.74 -9.01 -13.26
C ILE A 63 4.38 -10.14 -12.41
N SER A 64 5.57 -9.90 -11.84
CA SER A 64 6.31 -10.88 -11.05
C SER A 64 6.20 -10.71 -9.52
N PHE A 65 5.30 -9.87 -9.02
CA PHE A 65 5.31 -9.45 -7.61
C PHE A 65 5.22 -10.62 -6.62
N GLY A 66 6.21 -10.74 -5.74
CA GLY A 66 6.18 -11.65 -4.59
C GLY A 66 6.12 -13.15 -4.92
N ASN A 67 6.12 -13.52 -6.20
CA ASN A 67 6.14 -14.90 -6.61
C ASN A 67 7.61 -15.34 -6.60
N GLN A 68 8.07 -15.98 -5.52
CA GLN A 68 9.39 -16.62 -5.53
C GLN A 68 9.41 -17.89 -6.42
N GLY A 69 8.26 -18.26 -6.99
CA GLY A 69 8.08 -19.55 -7.62
C GLY A 69 7.78 -20.63 -6.59
N PRO A 70 7.48 -21.86 -7.05
CA PRO A 70 7.39 -23.02 -6.16
C PRO A 70 8.72 -23.23 -5.43
N ARG A 71 8.65 -23.78 -4.21
CA ARG A 71 9.86 -24.25 -3.53
C ARG A 71 10.42 -25.43 -4.31
N VAL A 72 11.73 -25.41 -4.57
CA VAL A 72 12.44 -26.51 -5.23
C VAL A 72 13.20 -27.34 -4.20
N TRP A 73 13.15 -28.66 -4.34
CA TRP A 73 14.00 -29.58 -3.58
C TRP A 73 15.28 -29.79 -4.37
N ARG A 74 16.45 -29.60 -3.74
CA ARG A 74 17.76 -29.74 -4.38
C ARG A 74 18.81 -30.23 -3.39
N LYS A 75 19.83 -30.95 -3.86
CA LYS A 75 21.01 -31.35 -3.07
C LYS A 75 21.96 -30.17 -2.88
N GLY A 76 22.92 -30.32 -1.96
CA GLY A 76 24.01 -29.35 -1.78
C GLY A 76 24.82 -29.20 -3.07
N GLY A 77 25.07 -27.96 -3.52
CA GLY A 77 25.79 -27.66 -4.76
C GLY A 77 24.91 -27.48 -6.01
N GLU A 78 23.67 -27.96 -6.01
CA GLU A 78 22.76 -27.85 -7.17
C GLU A 78 22.11 -26.46 -7.31
N ALA A 79 22.60 -25.47 -6.56
CA ALA A 79 21.96 -24.17 -6.47
C ALA A 79 21.90 -23.39 -7.79
N GLN A 80 22.85 -23.65 -8.67
CA GLN A 80 22.99 -23.03 -9.98
C GLN A 80 22.40 -23.87 -11.12
N SER A 81 21.79 -25.02 -10.83
CA SER A 81 21.14 -25.84 -11.85
C SER A 81 19.96 -25.09 -12.47
N PRO A 82 19.76 -25.10 -13.80
CA PRO A 82 18.64 -24.41 -14.45
C PRO A 82 17.26 -24.77 -13.87
N SER A 83 17.05 -26.00 -13.42
CA SER A 83 15.81 -26.45 -12.77
C SER A 83 15.60 -25.86 -11.36
N CYS A 84 16.65 -25.28 -10.76
CA CYS A 84 16.67 -24.64 -9.46
C CYS A 84 16.72 -23.10 -9.55
N LEU A 85 16.72 -22.55 -10.77
CA LEU A 85 16.78 -21.12 -11.03
C LEU A 85 15.42 -20.60 -11.51
N LYS A 86 15.10 -19.38 -11.10
CA LYS A 86 13.98 -18.62 -11.64
C LYS A 86 14.52 -17.41 -12.39
N SER A 87 14.21 -17.33 -13.68
CA SER A 87 14.53 -16.15 -14.48
C SER A 87 13.82 -14.91 -13.91
N SER A 88 14.58 -13.84 -13.71
CA SER A 88 14.08 -12.54 -13.26
C SER A 88 14.51 -11.45 -14.24
N VAL A 89 13.58 -10.58 -14.61
CA VAL A 89 13.88 -9.37 -15.39
C VAL A 89 14.22 -8.22 -14.44
N LYS A 90 15.21 -7.38 -14.81
CA LYS A 90 15.66 -6.25 -13.99
C LYS A 90 14.55 -5.18 -13.80
N PHE A 91 13.72 -4.99 -14.82
CA PHE A 91 12.60 -4.04 -14.81
C PHE A 91 11.33 -4.77 -15.25
N PRO A 92 10.65 -5.49 -14.34
CA PRO A 92 9.39 -6.15 -14.69
C PRO A 92 8.36 -5.12 -15.10
N GLN A 93 7.55 -5.47 -16.10
CA GLN A 93 6.40 -4.65 -16.48
C GLN A 93 5.45 -4.52 -15.29
N SER A 94 4.94 -3.30 -15.12
CA SER A 94 4.15 -2.91 -13.95
C SER A 94 3.11 -1.87 -14.33
N VAL A 95 2.03 -1.84 -13.58
CA VAL A 95 1.00 -0.80 -13.65
C VAL A 95 0.94 -0.07 -12.32
N MET A 96 0.80 1.25 -12.37
CA MET A 96 0.50 2.07 -11.20
C MET A 96 -1.01 2.29 -11.16
N ILE A 97 -1.59 2.10 -9.99
CA ILE A 97 -3.04 2.13 -9.79
C ILE A 97 -3.34 3.05 -8.62
N CYS A 98 -4.22 4.03 -8.81
CA CYS A 98 -4.82 4.81 -7.73
C CYS A 98 -6.20 4.22 -7.41
N GLY A 99 -6.55 4.17 -6.13
CA GLY A 99 -7.83 3.63 -5.67
C GLY A 99 -8.37 4.40 -4.47
N ALA A 100 -9.70 4.54 -4.41
CA ALA A 100 -10.43 5.22 -3.34
C ALA A 100 -11.41 4.27 -2.62
N MET A 101 -11.72 4.52 -1.34
CA MET A 101 -12.58 3.68 -0.48
C MET A 101 -13.04 4.46 0.73
N SER A 102 -14.25 4.14 1.13
CA SER A 102 -14.84 4.59 2.38
C SER A 102 -15.32 3.36 3.16
N SER A 103 -16.02 3.60 4.26
CA SER A 103 -16.73 2.53 4.97
C SER A 103 -17.84 1.88 4.14
N ALA A 104 -18.36 2.56 3.11
CA ALA A 104 -19.42 2.04 2.24
C ALA A 104 -18.89 1.05 1.18
N GLY A 105 -17.60 1.10 0.86
CA GLY A 105 -17.00 0.21 -0.13
C GLY A 105 -15.79 0.80 -0.82
N VAL A 106 -15.44 0.20 -1.95
CA VAL A 106 -14.34 0.64 -2.82
C VAL A 106 -14.90 1.44 -3.99
N GLY A 107 -14.22 2.54 -4.33
CA GLY A 107 -14.48 3.27 -5.55
C GLY A 107 -13.86 2.56 -6.76
N PRO A 108 -14.00 3.14 -7.97
CA PRO A 108 -13.32 2.65 -9.17
C PRO A 108 -11.79 2.56 -8.99
N LEU A 109 -11.10 1.95 -9.94
CA LEU A 109 -9.63 1.94 -10.00
C LEU A 109 -9.12 2.80 -11.17
N CYS A 110 -8.18 3.70 -10.89
CA CYS A 110 -7.54 4.55 -11.91
C CYS A 110 -6.17 3.99 -12.28
N PHE A 111 -6.01 3.60 -13.54
CA PHE A 111 -4.75 3.07 -14.06
C PHE A 111 -3.89 4.18 -14.63
N LEU A 112 -2.75 4.43 -14.01
CA LEU A 112 -1.86 5.54 -14.36
C LEU A 112 -0.85 5.08 -15.42
N LYS A 113 -0.73 5.88 -16.48
CA LYS A 113 0.23 5.64 -17.57
C LYS A 113 1.61 6.24 -17.27
N THR A 114 1.66 7.28 -16.46
CA THR A 114 2.85 8.09 -16.18
C THR A 114 3.10 8.20 -14.68
N LYS A 115 4.25 8.77 -14.32
CA LYS A 115 4.57 9.12 -12.94
C LYS A 115 3.61 10.18 -12.44
N VAL A 116 3.13 10.04 -11.20
CA VAL A 116 2.26 11.03 -10.55
C VAL A 116 3.04 12.32 -10.29
N THR A 117 2.79 13.34 -11.11
CA THR A 117 3.20 14.73 -10.87
C THR A 117 2.04 15.48 -10.20
N ALA A 118 2.26 16.71 -9.73
CA ALA A 118 1.17 17.51 -9.17
C ALA A 118 0.02 17.73 -10.17
N HIS A 119 0.34 17.95 -11.45
CA HIS A 119 -0.67 18.12 -12.50
C HIS A 119 -1.46 16.83 -12.76
N VAL A 120 -0.76 15.70 -12.96
CA VAL A 120 -1.41 14.39 -13.13
C VAL A 120 -2.25 14.04 -11.90
N TYR A 121 -1.79 14.42 -10.70
CA TYR A 121 -2.56 14.21 -9.50
C TYR A 121 -3.85 15.03 -9.47
N GLN A 122 -3.83 16.28 -9.92
CA GLN A 122 -5.05 17.09 -10.06
C GLN A 122 -6.04 16.47 -11.05
N GLU A 123 -5.55 15.92 -12.18
CA GLU A 123 -6.41 15.18 -13.12
C GLU A 123 -7.04 13.93 -12.47
N ILE A 124 -6.28 13.22 -11.61
CA ILE A 124 -6.82 12.10 -10.84
C ILE A 124 -7.88 12.58 -9.84
N LEU A 125 -7.67 13.72 -9.19
CA LEU A 125 -8.66 14.26 -8.27
C LEU A 125 -9.96 14.63 -9.00
N GLU A 126 -9.84 15.36 -10.12
CA GLU A 126 -10.95 15.81 -10.95
C GLU A 126 -11.76 14.65 -11.54
N HIS A 127 -11.09 13.75 -12.26
CA HIS A 127 -11.77 12.76 -13.10
C HIS A 127 -12.04 11.43 -12.40
N PHE A 128 -11.52 11.26 -11.18
CA PHE A 128 -11.62 9.98 -10.49
C PHE A 128 -11.97 10.11 -9.01
N MET A 129 -11.36 11.03 -8.26
CA MET A 129 -11.67 11.17 -6.84
C MET A 129 -13.08 11.76 -6.64
N LEU A 130 -13.40 12.87 -7.29
CA LEU A 130 -14.74 13.50 -7.17
C LEU A 130 -15.87 12.57 -7.64
N PRO A 131 -15.79 11.88 -8.80
CA PRO A 131 -16.81 10.90 -9.15
C PRO A 131 -16.93 9.74 -8.15
N SER A 132 -15.82 9.36 -7.49
CA SER A 132 -15.86 8.35 -6.44
C SER A 132 -16.55 8.84 -5.17
N THR A 133 -16.48 10.15 -4.87
CA THR A 133 -17.18 10.72 -3.70
C THR A 133 -18.68 10.68 -3.93
N ASP A 134 -19.14 11.05 -5.13
CA ASP A 134 -20.56 11.05 -5.47
C ASP A 134 -21.15 9.64 -5.34
N GLN A 135 -20.42 8.63 -5.82
CA GLN A 135 -20.82 7.23 -5.72
C GLN A 135 -20.84 6.70 -4.28
N LEU A 136 -19.87 7.09 -3.44
CA LEU A 136 -19.67 6.47 -2.12
C LEU A 136 -20.34 7.23 -0.97
N PHE A 137 -20.72 8.49 -1.18
CA PHE A 137 -21.28 9.35 -0.14
C PHE A 137 -22.64 9.93 -0.49
N GLU A 138 -23.15 9.80 -1.73
CA GLU A 138 -24.49 10.27 -2.12
C GLU A 138 -24.74 11.72 -1.68
N ASP A 139 -23.83 12.63 -2.05
CA ASP A 139 -23.82 14.06 -1.68
C ASP A 139 -23.61 14.38 -0.19
N ALA A 140 -23.32 13.39 0.66
CA ALA A 140 -22.97 13.64 2.05
C ALA A 140 -21.55 14.22 2.20
N ASP A 141 -21.35 15.02 3.26
CA ASP A 141 -20.04 15.55 3.62
C ASP A 141 -19.00 14.44 3.79
N PHE A 142 -17.84 14.61 3.15
CA PHE A 142 -16.71 13.71 3.25
C PHE A 142 -15.43 14.46 3.67
N ILE A 143 -14.45 13.69 4.13
CA ILE A 143 -13.09 14.16 4.42
C ILE A 143 -12.14 13.33 3.58
N PHE A 144 -11.37 13.99 2.72
CA PHE A 144 -10.41 13.35 1.85
C PHE A 144 -9.10 13.05 2.57
N GLN A 145 -8.64 11.80 2.54
CA GLN A 145 -7.33 11.41 3.01
C GLN A 145 -6.38 11.19 1.82
N GLN A 146 -5.27 11.92 1.84
CA GLN A 146 -4.11 11.75 0.97
C GLN A 146 -2.83 11.66 1.80
N ASP A 147 -1.78 11.07 1.25
CA ASP A 147 -0.47 11.05 1.89
C ASP A 147 0.27 12.40 1.72
N LEU A 148 1.50 12.49 2.24
CA LEU A 148 2.30 13.72 2.19
C LEU A 148 3.39 13.69 1.11
N THR A 149 3.15 13.04 -0.02
CA THR A 149 4.09 13.08 -1.16
C THR A 149 4.23 14.50 -1.73
N PRO A 150 5.31 14.79 -2.47
CA PRO A 150 5.51 16.10 -3.09
C PRO A 150 4.37 16.51 -4.03
N ALA A 151 3.74 15.58 -4.75
CA ALA A 151 2.62 15.88 -5.64
C ALA A 151 1.37 16.34 -4.86
N HIS A 152 1.08 15.69 -3.73
CA HIS A 152 -0.10 15.96 -2.91
C HIS A 152 0.05 17.25 -2.08
N THR A 153 1.29 17.59 -1.73
CA THR A 153 1.62 18.77 -0.92
C THR A 153 2.03 20.00 -1.72
N ALA A 154 2.08 19.89 -3.05
CA ALA A 154 2.38 20.99 -3.96
C ALA A 154 1.39 22.15 -3.77
N LYS A 155 1.86 23.39 -3.98
CA LYS A 155 1.03 24.59 -3.84
C LYS A 155 -0.19 24.53 -4.76
N SER A 156 0.02 24.15 -6.02
CA SER A 156 -1.05 24.01 -7.01
C SER A 156 -2.11 22.99 -6.58
N THR A 157 -1.70 21.85 -6.03
CA THR A 157 -2.63 20.82 -5.54
C THR A 157 -3.45 21.31 -4.35
N LYS A 158 -2.81 22.03 -3.42
CA LYS A 158 -3.52 22.63 -2.28
C LYS A 158 -4.52 23.70 -2.72
N SER A 159 -4.13 24.54 -3.69
CA SER A 159 -5.05 25.51 -4.30
C SER A 159 -6.23 24.80 -4.93
N TRP A 160 -5.99 23.78 -5.77
CA TRP A 160 -7.04 23.00 -6.39
C TRP A 160 -8.02 22.41 -5.35
N LEU A 161 -7.52 21.80 -4.28
CA LEU A 161 -8.37 21.22 -3.22
C LEU A 161 -9.22 22.29 -2.52
N ASN A 162 -8.66 23.47 -2.26
CA ASN A 162 -9.39 24.59 -1.66
C ASN A 162 -10.45 25.16 -2.61
N ASP A 163 -10.11 25.33 -3.89
CA ASP A 163 -10.99 25.88 -4.92
C ASP A 163 -12.22 24.97 -5.15
N HIS A 164 -12.05 23.66 -4.94
CA HIS A 164 -13.14 22.65 -5.01
C HIS A 164 -13.81 22.38 -3.65
N GLY A 165 -13.44 23.13 -2.59
CA GLY A 165 -14.04 22.97 -1.26
C GLY A 165 -13.74 21.63 -0.58
N VAL A 166 -12.70 20.91 -0.99
CA VAL A 166 -12.39 19.56 -0.50
C VAL A 166 -11.68 19.62 0.85
N GLY A 167 -12.36 19.15 1.90
CA GLY A 167 -11.77 19.02 3.24
C GLY A 167 -10.72 17.91 3.30
N VAL A 168 -9.46 18.26 3.60
CA VAL A 168 -8.36 17.28 3.69
C VAL A 168 -8.14 16.85 5.14
N LEU A 169 -8.09 15.54 5.39
CA LEU A 169 -7.74 14.97 6.68
C LEU A 169 -6.31 15.37 7.06
N ASP A 170 -6.12 15.88 8.27
CA ASP A 170 -4.78 16.07 8.82
C ASP A 170 -4.06 14.72 8.82
N TRP A 171 -2.88 14.61 8.23
CA TRP A 171 -2.16 13.34 8.07
C TRP A 171 -0.72 13.41 8.56
N THR A 172 -0.12 12.25 8.82
CA THR A 172 1.28 12.13 9.26
C THR A 172 2.14 11.45 8.20
N ALA A 173 3.30 12.03 7.91
CA ALA A 173 4.21 11.50 6.89
C ALA A 173 4.74 10.11 7.28
N ASN A 174 5.04 9.29 6.28
CA ASN A 174 5.59 7.93 6.44
C ASN A 174 4.73 7.05 7.36
N SER A 175 3.41 7.07 7.15
CA SER A 175 2.45 6.29 7.93
C SER A 175 1.55 5.40 7.09
N PRO A 176 2.12 4.50 6.24
CA PRO A 176 1.33 3.57 5.45
C PRO A 176 0.49 2.65 6.35
N ASP A 177 0.99 2.31 7.54
CA ASP A 177 0.29 1.47 8.51
C ASP A 177 -0.99 2.10 9.10
N LEU A 178 -1.19 3.41 8.92
CA LEU A 178 -2.40 4.10 9.33
C LEU A 178 -3.44 4.17 8.20
N ASN A 179 -3.07 3.87 6.96
CA ASN A 179 -3.98 3.90 5.82
C ASN A 179 -4.56 2.49 5.56
N PRO A 180 -5.87 2.26 5.78
CA PRO A 180 -6.49 0.96 5.54
C PRO A 180 -6.39 0.51 4.06
N ARG A 181 -6.18 1.43 3.13
CA ARG A 181 -5.97 1.10 1.71
C ARG A 181 -4.75 0.20 1.48
N GLU A 182 -3.69 0.35 2.28
CA GLU A 182 -2.51 -0.52 2.19
C GLU A 182 -2.87 -1.98 2.52
N ASN A 183 -3.82 -2.21 3.44
CA ASN A 183 -4.33 -3.54 3.72
C ASN A 183 -5.08 -4.12 2.52
N LEU A 184 -5.90 -3.32 1.85
CA LEU A 184 -6.59 -3.73 0.62
C LEU A 184 -5.59 -4.12 -0.46
N TRP A 185 -4.55 -3.29 -0.69
CA TRP A 185 -3.49 -3.62 -1.64
C TRP A 185 -2.77 -4.93 -1.28
N CYS A 186 -2.51 -5.19 0.00
CA CYS A 186 -1.95 -6.46 0.44
C CYS A 186 -2.86 -7.66 0.11
N ILE A 187 -4.18 -7.53 0.30
CA ILE A 187 -5.16 -8.57 -0.01
C ILE A 187 -5.20 -8.83 -1.52
N VAL A 188 -5.34 -7.78 -2.34
CA VAL A 188 -5.37 -7.90 -3.81
C VAL A 188 -4.09 -8.56 -4.31
N LYS A 189 -2.91 -8.10 -3.88
CA LYS A 189 -1.62 -8.70 -4.24
C LYS A 189 -1.51 -10.16 -3.82
N ARG A 190 -2.10 -10.54 -2.68
CA ARG A 190 -2.11 -11.94 -2.21
C ARG A 190 -2.99 -12.82 -3.09
N ASN A 191 -4.19 -12.35 -3.43
CA ASN A 191 -5.13 -13.09 -4.28
C ASN A 191 -4.60 -13.25 -5.72
N MET A 192 -3.81 -12.29 -6.20
CA MET A 192 -3.18 -12.35 -7.51
C MET A 192 -2.00 -13.32 -7.63
N ARG A 193 -1.44 -13.84 -6.53
CA ARG A 193 -0.20 -14.64 -6.55
C ARG A 193 -0.24 -15.83 -7.51
N ASN A 194 -1.42 -16.40 -7.72
CA ASN A 194 -1.62 -17.58 -8.56
C ASN A 194 -2.16 -17.26 -9.97
N LYS A 195 -2.59 -16.02 -10.25
CA LYS A 195 -3.24 -15.64 -11.52
C LYS A 195 -2.25 -15.44 -12.69
N ARG A 196 -0.97 -15.17 -12.41
CA ARG A 196 0.15 -15.11 -13.38
C ARG A 196 -0.15 -14.33 -14.69
N PRO A 197 -0.53 -13.04 -14.62
CA PRO A 197 -0.73 -12.23 -15.82
C PRO A 197 0.58 -12.11 -16.62
N LYS A 198 0.51 -12.11 -17.96
CA LYS A 198 1.69 -12.14 -18.84
C LYS A 198 2.05 -10.77 -19.43
N ASN A 199 1.11 -9.84 -19.42
CA ASN A 199 1.30 -8.48 -19.94
C ASN A 199 0.54 -7.46 -19.08
N ALA A 200 0.73 -6.17 -19.36
CA ALA A 200 0.08 -5.10 -18.62
C ALA A 200 -1.45 -5.14 -18.67
N ASP A 201 -2.05 -5.54 -19.79
CA ASP A 201 -3.51 -5.51 -19.93
C ASP A 201 -4.18 -6.68 -19.20
N GLU A 202 -3.60 -7.87 -19.29
CA GLU A 202 -3.97 -9.00 -18.40
C GLU A 202 -3.80 -8.61 -16.93
N LEU A 203 -2.72 -7.89 -16.58
CA LEU A 203 -2.52 -7.42 -15.21
C LEU A 203 -3.63 -6.47 -14.76
N LYS A 204 -4.04 -5.51 -15.60
CA LYS A 204 -5.15 -4.59 -15.30
C LYS A 204 -6.47 -5.34 -15.12
N ALA A 205 -6.79 -6.27 -16.03
CA ALA A 205 -8.01 -7.08 -15.97
C ALA A 205 -8.02 -7.94 -14.70
N THR A 206 -6.90 -8.57 -14.39
CA THR A 206 -6.72 -9.39 -13.19
C THR A 206 -6.96 -8.60 -11.91
N VAL A 207 -6.43 -7.37 -11.82
CA VAL A 207 -6.63 -6.50 -10.66
C VAL A 207 -8.11 -6.13 -10.52
N LYS A 208 -8.79 -5.78 -11.61
CA LYS A 208 -10.21 -5.40 -11.59
C LYS A 208 -11.13 -6.55 -11.13
N GLU A 209 -10.78 -7.78 -11.45
CA GLU A 209 -11.56 -8.98 -11.10
C GLU A 209 -11.33 -9.47 -9.66
N THR A 210 -10.26 -9.00 -9.00
CA THR A 210 -9.82 -9.51 -7.69
C THR A 210 -10.42 -8.71 -6.54
#